data_AF-A0A6B3IAD3-F1
#
_entry.id   AF-A0A6B3IAD3-F1
#
_cell.length_a   1.000
_cell.length_b   1.000
_cell.length_c   1.000
_cell.angle_alpha   90.00
_cell.angle_beta   90.00
_cell.angle_gamma   90.00
#
_symmetry.space_group_name_H-M   'P 1'
#
loop_
_entity.id
_entity.type
_entity.pdbx_description
1 polymer ?
#
loop_
_entity_poly.entity_id
_entity_poly.type
_entity_poly.pdbx_seq_one_letter_code
_entity_poly.pdbx_strand_id
1 'polypeptide(L)'
;VHAGAGGVGMAAVQLARHAGARVFATASPAKWDVLRAGGLDDAHIASTRTTDFAEKFLTATGGRGVDLVLDSLAREFVDAGLRLLPNGGRFVEMGKTDIRDPEAVARQYPGVRYRAFDLME
;
A
#
# COMPACT_ATOMS: atom_id res chain seq x y z
N VAL A 1 -1.06 1.89 -2.45
CA VAL A 1 -2.46 1.43 -2.54
C VAL A 1 -2.49 -0.02 -2.96
N HIS A 2 -2.83 -0.93 -2.04
CA HIS A 2 -3.00 -2.33 -2.40
C HIS A 2 -4.34 -2.58 -3.10
N ALA A 3 -4.39 -3.66 -3.90
CA ALA A 3 -5.55 -4.01 -4.72
C ALA A 3 -6.10 -2.83 -5.56
N GLY A 4 -5.20 -2.03 -6.15
CA GLY A 4 -5.51 -0.76 -6.83
C GLY A 4 -6.46 -0.89 -8.04
N ALA A 5 -6.64 -2.09 -8.57
CA ALA A 5 -7.59 -2.39 -9.66
C ALA A 5 -8.96 -2.92 -9.16
N GLY A 6 -9.22 -2.89 -7.85
CA GLY A 6 -10.55 -3.12 -7.27
C GLY A 6 -11.30 -1.80 -7.04
N GLY A 7 -12.57 -1.85 -6.64
CA GLY A 7 -13.42 -0.65 -6.51
C GLY A 7 -12.83 0.43 -5.59
N VAL A 8 -12.50 0.08 -4.34
CA VAL A 8 -11.87 1.01 -3.39
C VAL A 8 -10.49 1.44 -3.88
N GLY A 9 -9.69 0.51 -4.39
CA GLY A 9 -8.34 0.79 -4.89
C GLY A 9 -8.33 1.81 -6.03
N MET A 10 -9.26 1.68 -6.99
CA MET A 10 -9.39 2.60 -8.11
C MET A 10 -9.78 4.01 -7.64
N ALA A 11 -10.76 4.10 -6.73
CA ALA A 11 -11.16 5.38 -6.14
C ALA A 11 -9.98 6.03 -5.38
N ALA A 12 -9.27 5.26 -4.57
CA ALA A 12 -8.11 5.73 -3.83
C ALA A 12 -6.97 6.22 -4.75
N VAL A 13 -6.66 5.50 -5.83
CA VAL A 13 -5.66 5.92 -6.83
C VAL A 13 -6.09 7.25 -7.46
N GLN A 14 -7.34 7.38 -7.89
CA GLN A 14 -7.84 8.60 -8.52
C GLN A 14 -7.80 9.80 -7.56
N LEU A 15 -8.29 9.64 -6.33
CA LEU A 15 -8.30 10.70 -5.32
C LEU A 15 -6.88 11.13 -4.91
N ALA A 16 -5.98 10.16 -4.69
CA ALA A 16 -4.60 10.46 -4.31
C ALA A 16 -3.86 11.21 -5.44
N ARG A 17 -4.04 10.79 -6.70
CA ARG A 17 -3.47 11.52 -7.84
C ARG A 17 -4.07 12.90 -8.01
N HIS A 18 -5.39 13.04 -7.83
CA HIS A 18 -6.06 14.34 -7.86
C HIS A 18 -5.51 15.30 -6.77
N ALA A 19 -5.15 14.77 -5.61
CA ALA A 19 -4.49 15.51 -4.53
C ALA A 19 -2.98 15.78 -4.78
N GLY A 20 -2.43 15.41 -5.93
CA GLY A 20 -1.02 15.61 -6.27
C GLY A 20 -0.06 14.59 -5.67
N ALA A 21 -0.56 13.50 -5.08
CA ALA A 21 0.30 12.46 -4.52
C ALA A 21 0.95 11.61 -5.61
N ARG A 22 2.20 11.18 -5.35
CA ARG A 22 2.84 10.12 -6.12
C ARG A 22 2.30 8.77 -5.66
N VAL A 23 1.63 8.04 -6.56
CA VAL A 23 0.91 6.81 -6.20
C VAL A 23 1.67 5.58 -6.69
N PHE A 24 1.79 4.60 -5.80
CA PHE A 24 2.18 3.22 -6.13
C PHE A 24 1.00 2.30 -5.87
N ALA A 25 0.76 1.35 -6.76
CA ALA A 25 -0.35 0.44 -6.65
C ALA A 25 0.03 -1.01 -6.93
N THR A 26 -0.62 -1.93 -6.21
CA THR A 26 -0.50 -3.37 -6.51
C THR A 26 -1.80 -3.92 -7.09
N ALA A 27 -1.69 -4.84 -8.03
CA ALA A 27 -2.79 -5.66 -8.53
C ALA A 27 -2.26 -7.00 -9.07
N SER A 28 -3.14 -7.96 -9.33
CA SER A 28 -2.77 -9.14 -10.12
C SER A 28 -2.28 -8.71 -11.51
N PRO A 29 -1.25 -9.37 -12.10
CA PRO A 29 -0.72 -8.99 -13.41
C PRO A 29 -1.76 -8.80 -14.52
N ALA A 30 -2.78 -9.67 -14.56
CA ALA A 30 -3.89 -9.58 -15.51
C ALA A 30 -4.75 -8.30 -15.39
N LYS A 31 -4.55 -7.48 -14.36
CA LYS A 31 -5.27 -6.23 -14.10
C LYS A 31 -4.37 -4.99 -14.18
N TRP A 32 -3.10 -5.13 -14.59
CA TRP A 32 -2.18 -3.99 -14.64
C TRP A 32 -2.62 -2.92 -15.64
N ASP A 33 -3.32 -3.28 -16.71
CA ASP A 33 -3.86 -2.30 -17.67
C ASP A 33 -4.88 -1.34 -17.03
N VAL A 34 -5.61 -1.78 -16.01
CA VAL A 34 -6.50 -0.90 -15.23
C VAL A 34 -5.70 0.18 -14.50
N LEU A 35 -4.55 -0.19 -13.93
CA LEU A 35 -3.66 0.75 -13.24
C LEU A 35 -2.98 1.71 -14.22
N ARG A 36 -2.59 1.22 -15.41
CA ARG A 36 -2.04 2.04 -16.49
C ARG A 36 -3.06 3.04 -17.03
N ALA A 37 -4.30 2.61 -17.26
CA ALA A 37 -5.41 3.49 -17.60
C ALA A 37 -5.70 4.51 -16.49
N GLY A 38 -5.45 4.13 -15.23
CA GLY A 38 -5.42 5.03 -14.07
C GLY A 38 -4.21 5.97 -14.00
N GLY A 39 -3.35 5.95 -15.01
CA GLY A 39 -2.17 6.82 -15.22
C GLY A 39 -0.97 6.49 -14.35
N LEU A 40 -0.80 5.22 -13.96
CA LEU A 40 0.42 4.71 -13.35
C LEU A 40 1.33 4.08 -14.41
N ASP A 41 2.61 4.40 -14.38
CA ASP A 41 3.61 3.69 -15.21
C ASP A 41 4.05 2.36 -14.56
N ASP A 42 4.85 1.58 -15.30
CA ASP A 42 5.31 0.27 -14.83
C ASP A 42 6.24 0.34 -13.61
N ALA A 43 6.89 1.47 -13.32
CA ALA A 43 7.69 1.63 -12.11
C ALA A 43 6.81 1.76 -10.86
N HIS A 44 5.55 2.22 -11.03
CA HIS A 44 4.58 2.42 -9.96
C HIS A 44 3.59 1.26 -9.77
N ILE A 45 3.69 0.21 -10.58
CA ILE A 45 2.80 -0.97 -10.53
C ILE A 45 3.56 -2.20 -10.04
N ALA A 46 2.97 -2.99 -9.15
CA ALA A 46 3.52 -4.28 -8.76
C ALA A 46 2.44 -5.36 -8.54
N SER A 47 2.89 -6.61 -8.39
CA SER A 47 2.00 -7.77 -8.22
C SER A 47 1.41 -7.86 -6.80
N THR A 48 0.19 -8.36 -6.67
CA THR A 48 -0.36 -8.85 -5.38
C THR A 48 -0.13 -10.35 -5.16
N ARG A 49 0.65 -11.00 -6.03
CA ARG A 49 0.95 -12.44 -5.92
C ARG A 49 2.25 -12.73 -5.17
N THR A 50 3.12 -11.73 -5.04
CA THR A 50 4.41 -11.82 -4.38
C THR A 50 4.64 -10.58 -3.52
N THR A 51 5.56 -10.65 -2.57
CA THR A 51 5.95 -9.51 -1.72
C THR A 51 6.97 -8.58 -2.38
N ASP A 52 7.37 -8.85 -3.63
CA ASP A 52 8.42 -8.13 -4.36
C ASP A 52 8.08 -6.67 -4.62
N PHE A 53 6.80 -6.29 -4.47
CA PHE A 53 6.38 -4.89 -4.50
C PHE A 53 7.15 -4.04 -3.49
N ALA A 54 7.53 -4.60 -2.34
CA ALA A 54 8.23 -3.87 -1.30
C ALA A 54 9.60 -3.38 -1.80
N GLU A 55 10.40 -4.30 -2.33
CA GLU A 55 11.73 -3.99 -2.89
C GLU A 55 11.62 -3.09 -4.12
N LYS A 56 10.67 -3.38 -5.02
CA LYS A 56 10.45 -2.58 -6.23
C LYS A 56 10.14 -1.12 -5.90
N PHE A 57 9.22 -0.87 -4.96
CA PHE A 57 8.83 0.49 -4.61
C PHE A 57 9.89 1.21 -3.76
N LEU A 58 10.61 0.50 -2.89
CA LEU A 58 11.79 1.07 -2.22
C LEU A 58 12.85 1.51 -3.25
N THR A 59 13.12 0.68 -4.25
CA THR A 59 14.06 1.01 -5.33
C THR A 59 13.57 2.25 -6.11
N ALA A 60 12.31 2.26 -6.52
CA ALA A 60 11.71 3.39 -7.25
C ALA A 60 11.67 4.71 -6.46
N THR A 61 11.80 4.65 -5.13
CA THR A 61 11.82 5.82 -4.24
C THR A 61 13.23 6.17 -3.73
N GLY A 62 14.26 5.44 -4.16
CA GLY A 62 15.63 5.63 -3.68
C GLY A 62 15.78 5.28 -2.19
N GLY A 63 15.05 4.26 -1.73
CA GLY A 63 15.05 3.79 -0.34
C GLY A 63 14.17 4.62 0.61
N ARG A 64 13.58 5.73 0.15
CA ARG A 64 12.73 6.59 1.01
C ARG A 64 11.42 5.93 1.44
N GLY A 65 10.91 5.00 0.63
CA GLY A 65 9.60 4.39 0.85
C GLY A 65 8.44 5.35 0.54
N VAL A 66 7.33 5.17 1.23
CA VAL A 66 6.10 5.96 1.08
C VAL A 66 5.69 6.56 2.43
N ASP A 67 4.79 7.53 2.39
CA ASP A 67 4.24 8.16 3.61
C ASP A 67 2.97 7.47 4.12
N LEU A 68 2.25 6.79 3.23
CA LEU A 68 0.98 6.14 3.51
C LEU A 68 0.83 4.83 2.73
N VAL A 69 0.43 3.78 3.45
CA VAL A 69 -0.05 2.53 2.88
C VAL A 69 -1.55 2.42 3.16
N LEU A 70 -2.33 2.22 2.10
CA LEU A 70 -3.71 1.74 2.18
C LEU A 70 -3.67 0.26 1.85
N ASP A 71 -3.85 -0.58 2.87
CA ASP A 71 -3.75 -2.02 2.78
C ASP A 71 -5.11 -2.71 2.78
N SER A 72 -5.15 -3.84 2.09
CA SER A 72 -6.26 -4.79 2.06
C SER A 72 -5.76 -6.22 1.82
N LEU A 73 -4.46 -6.46 1.98
CA LEU A 73 -3.84 -7.78 1.85
C LEU A 73 -3.81 -8.44 3.24
N ALA A 74 -3.10 -9.56 3.35
CA ALA A 74 -3.06 -10.35 4.58
C ALA A 74 -1.69 -10.98 4.76
N ARG A 75 -1.39 -11.39 5.99
CA ARG A 75 -0.21 -12.15 6.40
C ARG A 75 1.09 -11.45 5.99
N GLU A 76 1.99 -12.15 5.31
CA GLU A 76 3.32 -11.66 4.93
C GLU A 76 3.28 -10.39 4.06
N PHE A 77 2.15 -10.11 3.42
CA PHE A 77 1.94 -8.90 2.62
C PHE A 77 1.78 -7.66 3.50
N VAL A 78 1.18 -7.78 4.69
CA VAL A 78 1.06 -6.68 5.66
C VAL A 78 2.47 -6.26 6.11
N ASP A 79 3.31 -7.24 6.47
CA ASP A 79 4.70 -7.00 6.88
C ASP A 79 5.56 -6.45 5.72
N ALA A 80 5.28 -6.84 4.48
CA ALA A 80 5.88 -6.24 3.29
C ALA A 80 5.44 -4.79 3.07
N GLY A 81 4.16 -4.48 3.32
CA GLY A 81 3.64 -3.12 3.29
C GLY A 81 4.26 -2.23 4.37
N LEU A 82 4.40 -2.71 5.61
CA LEU A 82 5.01 -1.96 6.71
C LEU A 82 6.48 -1.59 6.42
N ARG A 83 7.23 -2.46 5.74
CA ARG A 83 8.60 -2.18 5.27
C ARG A 83 8.69 -1.02 4.26
N LEU A 84 7.58 -0.61 3.65
CA LEU A 84 7.54 0.58 2.79
C LEU A 84 7.51 1.91 3.57
N LEU A 85 7.47 1.88 4.91
CA LEU A 85 7.43 3.06 5.77
C LEU A 85 8.74 3.22 6.59
N PRO A 86 9.95 3.18 5.98
CA PRO A 86 11.21 3.17 6.73
C PRO A 86 11.44 4.48 7.52
N ASN A 87 10.79 5.57 7.11
CA ASN A 87 10.88 6.88 7.75
C ASN A 87 9.63 7.19 8.60
N GLY A 88 8.89 6.16 9.01
CA GLY A 88 7.58 6.29 9.63
C GLY A 88 6.48 6.58 8.59
N GLY A 89 5.27 6.86 9.06
CA GLY A 89 4.13 7.13 8.17
C GLY A 89 2.81 6.64 8.73
N ARG A 90 1.85 6.38 7.83
CA ARG A 90 0.53 5.85 8.18
C ARG A 90 0.28 4.53 7.47
N PHE A 91 -0.10 3.53 8.23
CA PHE A 91 -0.57 2.26 7.70
C PHE A 91 -2.06 2.14 7.99
N VAL A 92 -2.90 2.21 6.96
CA VAL A 92 -4.35 2.08 7.07
C VAL A 92 -4.73 0.69 6.60
N GLU A 93 -5.16 -0.14 7.55
CA GLU A 93 -5.55 -1.52 7.33
C GLU A 93 -7.07 -1.59 7.10
N MET A 94 -7.48 -2.07 5.93
CA MET A 94 -8.87 -2.37 5.58
C MET A 94 -9.18 -3.88 5.63
N GLY A 95 -8.15 -4.72 5.61
CA GLY A 95 -8.24 -6.16 5.81
C GLY A 95 -8.65 -6.51 7.24
N LYS A 96 -9.50 -7.54 7.38
CA LYS A 96 -9.99 -8.01 8.69
C LYS A 96 -9.38 -9.34 9.13
N THR A 97 -8.54 -9.95 8.29
CA THR A 97 -8.07 -11.33 8.48
C THR A 97 -7.01 -11.45 9.56
N ASP A 98 -6.03 -10.55 9.60
CA ASP A 98 -4.89 -10.61 10.52
C ASP A 98 -4.43 -9.21 10.95
N ILE A 99 -5.38 -8.43 11.48
CA ILE A 99 -5.12 -7.09 12.01
C ILE A 99 -4.01 -7.15 13.06
N ARG A 100 -3.00 -6.28 12.91
CA ARG A 100 -1.86 -6.19 13.83
C ARG A 100 -2.17 -5.28 15.02
N ASP A 101 -1.54 -5.57 16.15
CA ASP A 101 -1.57 -4.70 17.33
C ASP A 101 -0.83 -3.37 17.03
N PRO A 102 -1.50 -2.21 17.12
CA PRO A 102 -0.86 -0.93 16.82
C PRO A 102 0.38 -0.64 17.66
N GLU A 103 0.41 -1.06 18.93
CA GLU A 103 1.58 -0.84 19.78
C GLU A 103 2.76 -1.73 19.38
N ALA A 104 2.51 -3.00 19.06
CA ALA A 104 3.52 -3.89 18.51
C ALA A 104 4.10 -3.34 17.20
N VAL A 105 3.25 -2.84 16.30
CA VAL A 105 3.70 -2.21 15.05
C VAL A 105 4.55 -0.97 15.35
N ALA A 106 4.13 -0.09 16.25
CA ALA A 106 4.90 1.11 16.59
C ALA A 106 6.28 0.78 17.23
N ARG A 107 6.37 -0.31 18.00
CA ARG A 107 7.65 -0.81 18.55
C ARG A 107 8.57 -1.36 17.46
N GLN A 108 8.03 -2.11 16.49
CA GLN A 108 8.82 -2.73 15.43
C GLN A 108 9.17 -1.77 14.29
N TYR A 109 8.28 -0.81 14.00
CA TYR A 109 8.40 0.18 12.93
C TYR A 109 8.26 1.58 13.52
N PRO A 110 9.35 2.15 14.09
CA PRO A 110 9.31 3.45 14.74
C PRO A 110 8.74 4.55 13.83
N GLY A 111 7.80 5.33 14.37
CA GLY A 111 7.15 6.42 13.64
C GLY A 111 5.98 6.00 12.73
N VAL A 112 5.68 4.71 12.62
CA VAL A 112 4.49 4.22 11.91
C VAL A 112 3.27 4.31 12.82
N ARG A 113 2.23 4.99 12.34
CA ARG A 113 0.88 4.94 12.92
C ARG A 113 0.04 3.92 12.17
N TYR A 114 -0.22 2.80 12.82
CA TYR A 114 -1.11 1.76 12.30
C TYR A 114 -2.55 2.03 12.74
N ARG A 115 -3.48 1.96 11.79
CA ARG A 115 -4.91 2.10 12.04
C ARG A 115 -5.67 1.05 11.24
N ALA A 116 -6.23 0.06 11.93
CA ALA A 116 -7.32 -0.72 11.38
C ALA A 116 -8.56 0.17 11.27
N PHE A 117 -9.24 0.09 10.13
CA PHE A 117 -10.39 0.91 9.83
C PHE A 117 -11.58 0.05 9.45
N ASP A 118 -12.71 0.30 10.11
CA ASP A 118 -14.01 -0.23 9.74
C ASP A 118 -14.91 0.92 9.28
N LEU A 119 -15.59 0.77 8.14
CA LEU A 119 -16.48 1.80 7.56
C LEU A 119 -17.83 1.88 8.29
N MET A 120 -18.19 0.85 9.02
CA MET A 120 -19.48 0.73 9.70
C MET A 120 -19.47 1.32 11.12
N GLU A 121 -18.37 1.95 11.52
CA GLU A 121 -18.16 2.58 12.82
C GLU A 121 -18.08 4.12 12.71
#